data_AF-A0A7C7HUS8-F1
#
_entry.id   AF-A0A7C7HUS8-F1
#
_cell.length_a   1.000
_cell.length_b   1.000
_cell.length_c   1.000
_cell.angle_alpha   90.00
_cell.angle_beta   90.00
_cell.angle_gamma   90.00
#
_symmetry.space_group_name_H-M   'P 1'
#
loop_
_entity.id
_entity.type
_entity.pdbx_description
1 polymer ?
#
loop_
_entity_poly.entity_id
_entity_poly.type
_entity_poly.pdbx_seq_one_letter_code
_entity_poly.pdbx_strand_id
1 'polypeptide(L)'
;MEDNSQKLNTEEANKETSSNKNSKVKALVIGLFAAFLIVGGVYGFLFFNSPVNFRSPKLEHAHLRMQYVVDGTAIDFSDDKFQQEYKKGVCSAEFPKQPIHFHDNLDQFVHLHWKDVTGAQLLGYYGNSVGGVDGTLGYKQNSLTDWEKVPAHGDLLDNTLKDSMWVYAATDSGLELRDIDAFLNDDLETFFGDQSSFNPPETSFLNRFFPVAHAQEDLPDESDLKRIQNLIGDVVIFIQDTEPTAEQIESARINFIELENSVCGG
;
A
#
# COMPACT_ATOMS: atom_id res chain seq x y z
N MET A 1 -25.46 66.10 69.93
CA MET A 1 -24.17 65.43 69.69
C MET A 1 -24.51 64.21 68.85
N GLU A 2 -24.33 64.36 67.54
CA GLU A 2 -24.78 63.41 66.54
C GLU A 2 -23.78 62.26 66.35
N ASP A 3 -24.39 61.13 66.06
CA ASP A 3 -23.90 59.77 65.90
C ASP A 3 -22.98 59.63 64.69
N ASN A 4 -21.79 59.06 64.90
CA ASN A 4 -20.80 58.86 63.83
C ASN A 4 -20.12 57.49 63.95
N SER A 5 -20.93 56.43 64.05
CA SER A 5 -20.41 55.06 64.13
C SER A 5 -21.15 54.08 63.21
N GLN A 6 -21.40 54.45 61.95
CA GLN A 6 -21.87 53.49 60.93
C GLN A 6 -21.38 53.85 59.51
N LYS A 7 -20.07 53.81 59.27
CA LYS A 7 -19.52 53.68 57.91
C LYS A 7 -18.16 52.99 57.98
N LEU A 8 -18.16 51.66 58.08
CA LEU A 8 -17.03 50.78 57.78
C LEU A 8 -17.55 49.35 57.99
N ASN A 9 -18.29 48.82 57.02
CA ASN A 9 -18.56 47.38 56.86
C ASN A 9 -19.40 47.17 55.60
N THR A 10 -18.87 47.53 54.43
CA THR A 10 -19.47 47.13 53.14
C THR A 10 -18.40 47.02 52.04
N GLU A 11 -17.26 46.40 52.32
CA GLU A 11 -16.24 46.16 51.28
C GLU A 11 -15.56 44.78 51.32
N GLU A 12 -16.06 43.83 52.12
CA GLU A 12 -15.45 42.48 52.23
C GLU A 12 -16.35 41.32 51.76
N ALA A 13 -17.36 41.57 50.92
CA ALA A 13 -18.31 40.52 50.49
C ALA A 13 -18.32 40.24 48.99
N ASN A 14 -17.22 40.50 48.26
CA ASN A 14 -17.18 40.25 46.81
C ASN A 14 -15.84 39.74 46.27
N LYS A 15 -15.11 38.95 47.06
CA LYS A 15 -13.82 38.38 46.65
C LYS A 15 -13.73 36.86 46.74
N GLU A 16 -14.85 36.16 46.63
CA GLU A 16 -14.84 34.69 46.58
C GLU A 16 -15.84 34.17 45.54
N THR A 17 -15.52 34.34 44.26
CA THR A 17 -16.15 33.53 43.19
C THR A 17 -15.39 33.48 41.87
N SER A 18 -14.24 34.15 41.72
CA SER A 18 -13.47 34.14 40.45
C SER A 18 -12.42 33.03 40.34
N SER A 19 -12.10 32.31 41.43
CA SER A 19 -11.00 31.33 41.47
C SER A 19 -11.30 30.03 40.70
N ASN A 20 -12.56 29.62 40.59
CA ASN A 20 -12.92 28.32 40.01
C ASN A 20 -13.10 28.34 38.47
N LYS A 21 -13.09 29.51 37.84
CA LYS A 21 -13.24 29.64 36.37
C LYS A 21 -11.89 29.38 35.67
N ASN A 22 -10.78 29.78 36.28
CA ASN A 22 -9.43 29.60 35.73
C ASN A 22 -8.93 28.15 35.81
N SER A 23 -9.35 27.37 36.81
CA SER A 23 -8.98 25.94 36.92
C SER A 23 -9.65 25.10 35.82
N LYS A 24 -10.94 25.36 35.54
CA LYS A 24 -11.70 24.69 34.48
C LYS A 24 -11.16 25.02 33.09
N VAL A 25 -10.78 26.28 32.84
CA VAL A 25 -10.15 26.67 31.56
C VAL A 25 -8.78 26.00 31.38
N LYS A 26 -7.94 25.94 32.44
CA LYS A 26 -6.66 25.23 32.37
C LYS A 26 -6.84 23.73 32.10
N ALA A 27 -7.78 23.08 32.79
CA ALA A 27 -8.09 21.68 32.56
C ALA A 27 -8.59 21.41 31.13
N LEU A 28 -9.43 22.31 30.58
CA LEU A 28 -9.88 22.23 29.19
C LEU A 28 -8.71 22.35 28.21
N VAL A 29 -7.82 23.33 28.39
CA VAL A 29 -6.66 23.53 27.52
C VAL A 29 -5.71 22.33 27.57
N ILE A 30 -5.43 21.81 28.76
CA ILE A 30 -4.61 20.59 28.92
C ILE A 30 -5.28 19.40 28.25
N GLY A 31 -6.60 19.24 28.42
CA GLY A 31 -7.38 18.18 27.78
C GLY A 31 -7.32 18.25 26.25
N LEU A 32 -7.48 19.44 25.67
CA LEU A 32 -7.38 19.65 24.22
C LEU A 32 -5.96 19.37 23.71
N PHE A 33 -4.94 19.82 24.44
CA PHE A 33 -3.55 19.55 24.07
C PHE A 33 -3.21 18.07 24.14
N ALA A 34 -3.65 17.37 25.19
CA ALA A 34 -3.48 15.93 25.31
C ALA A 34 -4.21 15.17 24.18
N ALA A 35 -5.44 15.56 23.85
CA ALA A 35 -6.17 14.99 22.73
C ALA A 35 -5.44 15.23 21.39
N PHE A 36 -4.91 16.43 21.17
CA PHE A 36 -4.11 16.74 19.99
C PHE A 36 -2.85 15.87 19.89
N LEU A 37 -2.11 15.69 21.01
CA LEU A 37 -0.94 14.82 21.04
C LEU A 37 -1.28 13.35 20.79
N ILE A 38 -2.41 12.86 21.32
CA ILE A 38 -2.86 11.49 21.09
C ILE A 38 -3.20 11.30 19.61
N VAL A 39 -4.01 12.19 19.04
CA VAL A 39 -4.40 12.12 17.63
C VAL A 39 -3.16 12.23 16.73
N GLY A 40 -2.33 13.24 16.92
CA GLY A 40 -1.09 13.42 16.16
C GLY A 40 -0.10 12.26 16.33
N GLY A 41 -0.02 11.69 17.54
CA GLY A 41 0.81 10.53 17.84
C GLY A 41 0.35 9.27 17.11
N VAL A 42 -0.97 9.01 17.07
CA VAL A 42 -1.54 7.87 16.33
C VAL A 42 -1.29 8.01 14.82
N TYR A 43 -1.62 9.16 14.23
CA TYR A 43 -1.39 9.37 12.79
C TYR A 43 0.09 9.34 12.43
N GLY A 44 0.95 9.95 13.25
CA GLY A 44 2.40 9.89 13.07
C GLY A 44 2.91 8.46 13.14
N PHE A 45 2.47 7.67 14.12
CA PHE A 45 2.84 6.26 14.25
C PHE A 45 2.40 5.45 13.01
N LEU A 46 1.16 5.58 12.56
CA LEU A 46 0.65 4.85 11.39
C LEU A 46 1.43 5.19 10.12
N PHE A 47 1.77 6.46 9.91
CA PHE A 47 2.59 6.87 8.78
C PHE A 47 4.01 6.31 8.87
N PHE A 48 4.72 6.51 9.98
CA PHE A 48 6.12 6.06 10.08
C PHE A 48 6.28 4.54 9.99
N ASN A 49 5.24 3.77 10.33
CA ASN A 49 5.20 2.32 10.12
C ASN A 49 4.73 1.91 8.72
N SER A 50 4.27 2.85 7.88
CA SER A 50 3.91 2.57 6.49
C SER A 50 5.17 2.43 5.62
N PRO A 51 5.19 1.49 4.66
CA PRO A 51 6.26 1.34 3.71
C PRO A 51 6.62 2.64 2.99
N VAL A 52 7.91 2.86 2.72
CA VAL A 52 8.41 4.11 2.11
C VAL A 52 7.72 4.37 0.76
N ASN A 53 7.58 3.33 -0.06
CA ASN A 53 6.94 3.37 -1.36
C ASN A 53 5.43 3.65 -1.29
N PHE A 54 4.79 3.52 -0.12
CA PHE A 54 3.39 3.91 0.08
C PHE A 54 3.26 5.30 0.65
N ARG A 55 4.21 5.72 1.50
CA ARG A 55 4.24 7.07 2.07
C ARG A 55 4.43 8.15 1.01
N SER A 56 5.29 7.86 0.04
CA SER A 56 5.66 8.74 -1.07
C SER A 56 5.70 7.94 -2.36
N PRO A 57 4.53 7.56 -2.92
CA PRO A 57 4.46 6.69 -4.07
C PRO A 57 5.09 7.36 -5.29
N LYS A 58 5.97 6.62 -5.95
CA LYS A 58 6.43 6.94 -7.30
C LYS A 58 5.56 6.15 -8.27
N LEU A 59 4.98 6.85 -9.26
CA LEU A 59 4.24 6.20 -10.32
C LEU A 59 5.14 5.19 -11.01
N GLU A 60 4.62 4.02 -11.33
CA GLU A 60 5.23 2.98 -12.15
C GLU A 60 4.11 2.30 -12.93
N HIS A 61 4.44 1.44 -13.89
CA HIS A 61 3.45 0.52 -14.43
C HIS A 61 4.14 -0.77 -14.86
N ALA A 62 4.00 -1.82 -14.08
CA ALA A 62 4.49 -3.16 -14.38
C ALA A 62 3.34 -4.17 -14.39
N HIS A 63 3.54 -5.26 -15.12
CA HIS A 63 2.65 -6.39 -15.19
C HIS A 63 3.33 -7.62 -14.61
N LEU A 64 2.60 -8.39 -13.84
CA LEU A 64 3.06 -9.65 -13.26
C LEU A 64 2.04 -10.73 -13.58
N ARG A 65 2.50 -11.86 -14.14
CA ARG A 65 1.66 -13.06 -14.18
C ARG A 65 1.83 -13.82 -12.89
N MET A 66 0.77 -13.97 -12.12
CA MET A 66 0.78 -14.63 -10.82
C MET A 66 -0.28 -15.71 -10.76
N GLN A 67 0.13 -16.96 -10.51
CA GLN A 67 -0.80 -18.01 -10.10
C GLN A 67 -0.67 -18.28 -8.60
N TYR A 68 -1.82 -18.42 -7.95
CA TYR A 68 -1.90 -18.76 -6.53
C TYR A 68 -2.53 -20.14 -6.38
N VAL A 69 -1.87 -21.08 -5.73
CA VAL A 69 -2.34 -22.45 -5.56
C VAL A 69 -2.40 -22.79 -4.08
N VAL A 70 -3.60 -22.97 -3.54
CA VAL A 70 -3.84 -23.29 -2.13
C VAL A 70 -4.32 -24.72 -2.01
N ASP A 71 -3.58 -25.56 -1.29
CA ASP A 71 -3.88 -26.99 -1.10
C ASP A 71 -4.19 -27.72 -2.42
N GLY A 72 -3.40 -27.43 -3.45
CA GLY A 72 -3.55 -27.98 -4.80
C GLY A 72 -4.65 -27.37 -5.66
N THR A 73 -5.37 -26.35 -5.18
CA THR A 73 -6.41 -25.65 -5.92
C THR A 73 -5.93 -24.27 -6.36
N ALA A 74 -5.92 -24.01 -7.67
CA ALA A 74 -5.61 -22.68 -8.19
C ALA A 74 -6.75 -21.70 -7.87
N ILE A 75 -6.38 -20.51 -7.42
CA ILE A 75 -7.30 -19.38 -7.24
C ILE A 75 -7.51 -18.72 -8.59
N ASP A 76 -8.78 -18.55 -8.97
CA ASP A 76 -9.19 -17.87 -10.19
C ASP A 76 -9.35 -16.37 -9.91
N PHE A 77 -8.38 -15.57 -10.35
CA PHE A 77 -8.43 -14.12 -10.20
C PHE A 77 -9.37 -13.44 -11.18
N SER A 78 -9.95 -14.14 -12.17
CA SER A 78 -10.94 -13.56 -13.08
C SER A 78 -12.31 -13.31 -12.44
N ASP A 79 -12.57 -13.90 -11.26
CA ASP A 79 -13.80 -13.69 -10.48
C ASP A 79 -14.00 -12.20 -10.13
N ASP A 80 -15.23 -11.70 -10.29
CA ASP A 80 -15.65 -10.33 -10.00
C ASP A 80 -15.15 -9.84 -8.63
N LYS A 81 -15.03 -10.74 -7.65
CA LYS A 81 -14.52 -10.38 -6.32
C LYS A 81 -13.07 -9.90 -6.33
N PHE A 82 -12.26 -10.18 -7.36
CA PHE A 82 -10.87 -9.72 -7.51
C PHE A 82 -10.72 -8.55 -8.49
N GLN A 83 -11.73 -8.35 -9.34
CA GLN A 83 -11.69 -7.36 -10.42
C GLN A 83 -12.14 -5.99 -9.92
N GLN A 84 -11.46 -4.95 -10.39
CA GLN A 84 -11.89 -3.57 -10.24
C GLN A 84 -12.54 -3.08 -11.53
N GLU A 85 -13.63 -2.32 -11.39
CA GLU A 85 -14.24 -1.67 -12.54
C GLU A 85 -13.27 -0.67 -13.17
N TYR A 86 -12.94 -0.90 -14.45
CA TYR A 86 -12.04 -0.06 -15.22
C TYR A 86 -12.64 0.36 -16.56
N LYS A 87 -12.36 1.61 -16.96
CA LYS A 87 -12.69 2.16 -18.27
C LYS A 87 -11.54 1.92 -19.24
N LYS A 88 -11.64 0.85 -20.03
CA LYS A 88 -10.69 0.48 -21.09
C LYS A 88 -10.25 1.67 -21.96
N GLY A 89 -8.96 1.74 -22.25
CA GLY A 89 -8.36 2.74 -23.16
C GLY A 89 -8.00 4.10 -22.55
N VAL A 90 -7.99 4.24 -21.21
CA VAL A 90 -7.56 5.48 -20.53
C VAL A 90 -6.20 5.26 -19.89
N CYS A 91 -5.11 5.56 -20.62
CA CYS A 91 -3.75 5.40 -20.13
C CYS A 91 -3.26 6.67 -19.41
N SER A 92 -4.05 7.20 -18.49
CA SER A 92 -3.74 8.48 -17.85
C SER A 92 -2.94 8.28 -16.57
N ALA A 93 -1.94 9.12 -16.30
CA ALA A 93 -1.16 9.12 -15.04
C ALA A 93 -1.98 9.31 -13.74
N GLU A 94 -3.27 9.64 -13.85
CA GLU A 94 -4.25 9.59 -12.75
C GLU A 94 -4.58 8.15 -12.28
N PHE A 95 -4.04 7.13 -12.96
CA PHE A 95 -4.41 5.73 -12.82
C PHE A 95 -4.24 5.12 -11.42
N PRO A 96 -3.15 5.37 -10.67
CA PRO A 96 -2.91 4.52 -9.53
C PRO A 96 -3.12 5.24 -8.23
N LYS A 97 -4.39 5.35 -7.86
CA LYS A 97 -4.75 5.58 -6.45
C LYS A 97 -4.32 4.42 -5.56
N GLN A 98 -4.08 3.25 -6.16
CA GLN A 98 -3.72 2.00 -5.49
C GLN A 98 -2.47 1.38 -6.16
N PRO A 99 -1.62 0.70 -5.38
CA PRO A 99 -0.37 0.12 -5.87
C PRO A 99 -0.59 -1.12 -6.75
N ILE A 100 -1.67 -1.87 -6.52
CA ILE A 100 -1.90 -3.22 -7.05
C ILE A 100 -3.39 -3.36 -7.42
N HIS A 101 -3.73 -3.96 -8.57
CA HIS A 101 -5.10 -4.46 -8.84
C HIS A 101 -5.18 -5.46 -10.01
N PHE A 102 -6.33 -6.12 -10.16
CA PHE A 102 -6.80 -6.78 -11.39
C PHE A 102 -7.96 -5.98 -11.99
N HIS A 103 -8.02 -5.82 -13.31
CA HIS A 103 -9.14 -5.11 -13.96
C HIS A 103 -9.45 -5.56 -15.40
N ASP A 104 -8.83 -6.66 -15.84
CA ASP A 104 -8.96 -7.16 -17.21
C ASP A 104 -9.95 -8.30 -17.36
N ASN A 105 -10.49 -8.81 -16.25
CA ASN A 105 -11.23 -10.08 -16.19
C ASN A 105 -10.37 -11.26 -16.68
N LEU A 106 -9.06 -11.16 -16.48
CA LEU A 106 -8.10 -12.22 -16.76
C LEU A 106 -7.65 -12.84 -15.45
N ASP A 107 -7.62 -14.17 -15.43
CA ASP A 107 -6.93 -14.89 -14.38
C ASP A 107 -5.42 -14.62 -14.47
N GLN A 108 -4.76 -14.64 -13.32
CA GLN A 108 -3.30 -14.51 -13.18
C GLN A 108 -2.66 -13.18 -13.58
N PHE A 109 -3.39 -12.15 -13.98
CA PHE A 109 -2.76 -10.91 -14.48
C PHE A 109 -2.84 -9.71 -13.52
N VAL A 110 -1.74 -9.45 -12.82
CA VAL A 110 -1.64 -8.38 -11.81
C VAL A 110 -1.02 -7.13 -12.42
N HIS A 111 -1.61 -5.97 -12.12
CA HIS A 111 -1.02 -4.66 -12.39
C HIS A 111 -0.35 -4.13 -11.15
N LEU A 112 0.86 -3.62 -11.33
CA LEU A 112 1.67 -2.94 -10.33
C LEU A 112 1.87 -1.50 -10.79
N HIS A 113 1.40 -0.53 -10.02
CA HIS A 113 1.41 0.87 -10.46
C HIS A 113 2.30 1.79 -9.65
N TRP A 114 2.87 1.29 -8.57
CA TRP A 114 3.83 2.04 -7.77
C TRP A 114 5.17 1.34 -7.83
N LYS A 115 6.23 2.13 -7.80
CA LYS A 115 7.59 1.62 -7.75
C LYS A 115 7.87 0.88 -6.44
N ASP A 116 8.84 -0.02 -6.48
CA ASP A 116 9.40 -0.71 -5.31
C ASP A 116 8.35 -1.57 -4.55
N VAL A 117 7.30 -2.03 -5.24
CA VAL A 117 6.31 -2.95 -4.65
C VAL A 117 6.94 -4.32 -4.45
N THR A 118 6.79 -4.89 -3.26
CA THR A 118 7.35 -6.22 -2.92
C THR A 118 6.31 -7.33 -2.94
N GLY A 119 6.75 -8.59 -2.95
CA GLY A 119 5.84 -9.74 -2.83
C GLY A 119 5.05 -9.74 -1.51
N ALA A 120 5.64 -9.26 -0.41
CA ALA A 120 4.92 -9.06 0.85
C ALA A 120 3.72 -8.12 0.69
N GLN A 121 3.90 -7.02 -0.03
CA GLN A 121 2.85 -6.03 -0.28
C GLN A 121 1.79 -6.57 -1.24
N LEU A 122 2.19 -7.32 -2.26
CA LEU A 122 1.29 -8.03 -3.16
C LEU A 122 0.40 -9.01 -2.39
N LEU A 123 1.00 -9.84 -1.54
CA LEU A 123 0.30 -10.77 -0.66
C LEU A 123 -0.60 -10.02 0.33
N GLY A 124 -0.09 -8.97 0.96
CA GLY A 124 -0.83 -8.12 1.90
C GLY A 124 -2.04 -7.40 1.28
N TYR A 125 -2.04 -7.22 -0.04
CA TYR A 125 -3.17 -6.63 -0.73
C TYR A 125 -4.34 -7.60 -0.83
N TYR A 126 -4.07 -8.91 -1.00
CA TYR A 126 -5.10 -9.95 -1.12
C TYR A 126 -5.30 -10.81 0.13
N GLY A 127 -4.41 -10.71 1.11
CA GLY A 127 -4.48 -11.37 2.42
C GLY A 127 -4.08 -10.43 3.53
N ASN A 128 -4.56 -10.65 4.74
CA ASN A 128 -4.47 -9.65 5.82
C ASN A 128 -3.20 -9.79 6.69
N SER A 129 -2.13 -10.42 6.17
CA SER A 129 -1.04 -10.98 7.01
C SER A 129 0.36 -10.42 6.82
N VAL A 130 0.59 -9.43 5.95
CA VAL A 130 1.93 -8.82 5.85
C VAL A 130 1.91 -7.32 6.16
N GLY A 131 1.91 -7.02 7.46
CA GLY A 131 2.36 -5.73 8.00
C GLY A 131 1.34 -4.59 8.02
N GLY A 132 0.07 -4.84 7.66
CA GLY A 132 -1.01 -3.86 7.67
C GLY A 132 -1.85 -3.85 8.95
N VAL A 133 -2.61 -2.77 9.15
CA VAL A 133 -3.78 -2.77 10.04
C VAL A 133 -4.97 -3.27 9.22
N ASP A 134 -5.96 -3.95 9.81
CA ASP A 134 -7.08 -4.56 9.07
C ASP A 134 -7.59 -3.69 7.90
N GLY A 135 -7.50 -4.24 6.68
CA GLY A 135 -7.99 -3.61 5.45
C GLY A 135 -7.12 -2.46 4.90
N THR A 136 -5.87 -2.30 5.35
CA THR A 136 -4.95 -1.30 4.77
C THR A 136 -3.51 -1.80 4.66
N LEU A 137 -2.92 -1.52 3.49
CA LEU A 137 -1.51 -1.74 3.20
C LEU A 137 -0.59 -0.69 3.87
N GLY A 138 -1.15 0.43 4.29
CA GLY A 138 -0.41 1.56 4.85
C GLY A 138 -1.10 2.90 4.56
N TYR A 139 -0.39 3.99 4.80
CA TYR A 139 -0.90 5.34 4.64
C TYR A 139 0.01 6.15 3.72
N LYS A 140 -0.59 6.83 2.74
CA LYS A 140 0.09 7.82 1.90
C LYS A 140 -0.21 9.22 2.42
N GLN A 141 0.76 10.11 2.28
CA GLN A 141 0.61 11.51 2.66
C GLN A 141 0.55 12.37 1.41
N ASN A 142 -0.65 12.83 1.06
CA ASN A 142 -0.83 13.77 -0.04
C ASN A 142 -0.47 15.21 0.40
N SER A 143 -0.73 15.54 1.67
CA SER A 143 -0.32 16.82 2.29
C SER A 143 -0.19 16.69 3.82
N LEU A 144 0.27 17.74 4.51
CA LEU A 144 0.36 17.76 5.98
C LEU A 144 -0.98 17.43 6.68
N THR A 145 -2.10 17.72 6.01
CA THR A 145 -3.45 17.50 6.55
C THR A 145 -4.25 16.43 5.81
N ASP A 146 -3.72 15.91 4.69
CA ASP A 146 -4.40 14.92 3.86
C ASP A 146 -3.65 13.59 3.87
N TRP A 147 -4.19 12.67 4.64
CA TRP A 147 -3.67 11.33 4.88
C TRP A 147 -4.66 10.33 4.33
N GLU A 148 -4.23 9.54 3.35
CA GLU A 148 -5.11 8.61 2.66
C GLU A 148 -4.66 7.17 2.95
N LYS A 149 -5.64 6.31 3.23
CA LYS A 149 -5.38 4.88 3.38
C LYS A 149 -5.04 4.30 2.02
N VAL A 150 -3.99 3.49 1.97
CA VAL A 150 -3.75 2.58 0.86
C VAL A 150 -4.62 1.35 1.12
N PRO A 151 -5.68 1.12 0.35
CA PRO A 151 -6.60 0.02 0.61
C PRO A 151 -5.89 -1.32 0.41
N ALA A 152 -6.26 -2.30 1.23
CA ALA A 152 -6.09 -3.71 0.90
C ALA A 152 -7.43 -4.26 0.44
N HIS A 153 -7.40 -5.27 -0.44
CA HIS A 153 -8.58 -5.91 -1.01
C HIS A 153 -9.30 -6.85 -0.02
N GLY A 154 -8.59 -7.38 0.99
CA GLY A 154 -9.21 -7.99 2.19
C GLY A 154 -8.59 -9.31 2.68
N ASP A 155 -9.35 -10.05 3.49
CA ASP A 155 -9.03 -11.39 4.04
C ASP A 155 -9.22 -12.53 3.02
N LEU A 156 -9.01 -12.26 1.73
CA LEU A 156 -9.33 -13.24 0.67
C LEU A 156 -8.37 -14.44 0.68
N LEU A 157 -7.18 -14.26 1.27
CA LEU A 157 -6.19 -15.28 1.52
C LEU A 157 -5.99 -15.44 3.04
N ASP A 158 -6.09 -16.68 3.54
CA ASP A 158 -5.91 -16.99 4.97
C ASP A 158 -4.48 -16.66 5.43
N ASN A 159 -4.33 -16.31 6.71
CA ASN A 159 -3.17 -15.60 7.25
C ASN A 159 -2.07 -16.52 7.81
N THR A 160 -2.19 -17.84 7.67
CA THR A 160 -1.29 -18.83 8.29
C THR A 160 -0.09 -19.26 7.43
N LEU A 161 0.23 -18.53 6.36
CA LEU A 161 0.82 -19.17 5.18
C LEU A 161 2.31 -18.91 4.90
N LYS A 162 3.02 -18.10 5.70
CA LYS A 162 4.46 -17.88 5.43
C LYS A 162 5.28 -19.18 5.50
N ASP A 163 5.01 -20.02 6.50
CA ASP A 163 5.75 -21.26 6.73
C ASP A 163 5.34 -22.39 5.76
N SER A 164 4.26 -22.19 5.02
CA SER A 164 3.68 -23.14 4.06
C SER A 164 3.77 -22.64 2.61
N MET A 165 4.57 -21.61 2.34
CA MET A 165 4.64 -20.97 1.03
C MET A 165 5.89 -21.38 0.23
N TRP A 166 5.67 -21.73 -1.03
CA TRP A 166 6.71 -22.07 -2.00
C TRP A 166 6.56 -21.18 -3.23
N VAL A 167 7.58 -20.36 -3.52
CA VAL A 167 7.55 -19.37 -4.60
C VAL A 167 8.39 -19.90 -5.76
N TYR A 168 7.76 -20.08 -6.91
CA TYR A 168 8.45 -20.46 -8.15
C TYR A 168 8.35 -19.33 -9.16
N ALA A 169 9.46 -18.96 -9.80
CA ALA A 169 9.46 -18.02 -10.92
C ALA A 169 9.69 -18.76 -12.23
N ALA A 170 9.05 -18.30 -13.31
CA ALA A 170 9.29 -18.86 -14.63
C ALA A 170 10.65 -18.40 -15.19
N THR A 171 11.33 -19.34 -15.83
CA THR A 171 12.55 -19.17 -16.61
C THR A 171 12.37 -19.84 -17.97
N ASP A 172 13.33 -19.64 -18.88
CA ASP A 172 13.33 -20.30 -20.20
C ASP A 172 13.25 -21.84 -20.09
N SER A 173 13.75 -22.42 -18.99
CA SER A 173 13.75 -23.86 -18.73
C SER A 173 12.52 -24.39 -18.02
N GLY A 174 11.70 -23.54 -17.38
CA GLY A 174 10.53 -23.96 -16.60
C GLY A 174 10.33 -23.13 -15.35
N LEU A 175 9.73 -23.71 -14.32
CA LEU A 175 9.56 -23.07 -13.02
C LEU A 175 10.74 -23.40 -12.11
N GLU A 176 11.36 -22.39 -11.52
CA GLU A 176 12.47 -22.52 -10.58
C GLU A 176 12.06 -22.03 -9.20
N LEU A 177 12.37 -22.82 -8.17
CA LEU A 177 12.16 -22.43 -6.78
C LEU A 177 13.00 -21.19 -6.47
N ARG A 178 12.37 -20.18 -5.90
CA ARG A 178 12.99 -18.91 -5.50
C ARG A 178 12.99 -18.79 -3.98
N ASP A 179 13.91 -17.97 -3.51
CA ASP A 179 14.01 -17.63 -2.10
C ASP A 179 12.79 -16.80 -1.67
N ILE A 180 12.07 -17.30 -0.65
CA ILE A 180 10.86 -16.64 -0.16
C ILE A 180 11.18 -15.31 0.53
N ASP A 181 12.32 -15.22 1.23
CA ASP A 181 12.72 -13.98 1.88
C ASP A 181 13.01 -12.89 0.84
N ALA A 182 13.67 -13.23 -0.26
CA ALA A 182 13.85 -12.34 -1.40
C ALA A 182 12.50 -11.90 -1.99
N PHE A 183 11.57 -12.83 -2.24
CA PHE A 183 10.23 -12.48 -2.76
C PHE A 183 9.49 -11.50 -1.84
N LEU A 184 9.58 -11.71 -0.52
CA LEU A 184 8.87 -10.88 0.45
C LEU A 184 9.51 -9.49 0.63
N ASN A 185 10.83 -9.38 0.54
CA ASN A 185 11.56 -8.18 0.94
C ASN A 185 12.13 -7.36 -0.21
N ASP A 186 12.47 -7.99 -1.33
CA ASP A 186 12.93 -7.29 -2.52
C ASP A 186 11.73 -6.73 -3.29
N ASP A 187 11.93 -5.60 -3.98
CA ASP A 187 10.94 -5.16 -4.96
C ASP A 187 10.83 -6.17 -6.11
N LEU A 188 9.63 -6.28 -6.68
CA LEU A 188 9.33 -7.33 -7.65
C LEU A 188 10.18 -7.20 -8.93
N GLU A 189 10.54 -5.98 -9.35
CA GLU A 189 11.46 -5.76 -10.48
C GLU A 189 12.84 -6.38 -10.17
N THR A 190 13.40 -6.12 -8.99
CA THR A 190 14.66 -6.72 -8.52
C THR A 190 14.54 -8.24 -8.35
N PHE A 191 13.45 -8.74 -7.79
CA PHE A 191 13.21 -10.17 -7.58
C PHE A 191 13.23 -10.98 -8.88
N PHE A 192 12.60 -10.44 -9.95
CA PHE A 192 12.61 -11.05 -11.28
C PHE A 192 13.88 -10.71 -12.08
N GLY A 193 14.56 -9.62 -11.72
CA GLY A 193 15.72 -9.13 -12.46
C GLY A 193 15.35 -8.43 -13.77
N ASP A 194 14.13 -7.90 -13.86
CA ASP A 194 13.61 -7.19 -15.02
C ASP A 194 12.98 -5.85 -14.60
N GLN A 195 13.04 -4.85 -15.47
CA GLN A 195 12.54 -3.50 -15.19
C GLN A 195 11.46 -3.11 -16.19
N SER A 196 10.39 -2.53 -15.66
CA SER A 196 9.40 -1.85 -16.48
C SER A 196 10.02 -0.67 -17.21
N SER A 197 9.53 -0.42 -18.42
CA SER A 197 10.02 0.66 -19.27
C SER A 197 9.32 2.00 -19.02
N PHE A 198 8.44 2.07 -18.02
CA PHE A 198 7.63 3.25 -17.71
C PHE A 198 8.46 4.37 -17.06
N ASN A 199 9.44 4.06 -16.20
CA ASN A 199 10.42 5.03 -15.72
C ASN A 199 11.89 4.63 -15.93
N PRO A 200 12.61 5.46 -16.71
CA PRO A 200 14.05 5.61 -16.68
C PRO A 200 14.76 5.28 -15.36
N PRO A 201 15.80 4.42 -15.22
CA PRO A 201 16.52 4.40 -13.95
C PRO A 201 17.08 5.79 -13.60
N GLU A 202 16.72 6.31 -12.42
CA GLU A 202 17.18 7.61 -11.93
C GLU A 202 18.68 7.57 -11.64
N THR A 203 19.44 8.46 -12.29
CA THR A 203 20.91 8.44 -12.30
C THR A 203 21.60 9.19 -11.14
N SER A 204 20.88 9.65 -10.11
CA SER A 204 21.46 10.51 -9.07
C SER A 204 21.37 9.98 -7.63
N PHE A 205 22.54 9.67 -7.06
CA PHE A 205 22.75 9.21 -5.69
C PHE A 205 22.20 10.14 -4.59
N LEU A 206 22.01 11.43 -4.90
CA LEU A 206 21.52 12.43 -3.93
C LEU A 206 20.00 12.35 -3.67
N ASN A 207 19.22 11.80 -4.59
CA ASN A 207 17.75 11.66 -4.45
C ASN A 207 17.34 10.58 -3.44
N ARG A 208 18.28 9.73 -3.00
CA ARG A 208 18.04 8.66 -2.02
C ARG A 208 17.90 9.18 -0.58
N PHE A 209 18.45 10.36 -0.26
CA PHE A 209 18.49 10.91 1.10
C PHE A 209 17.56 12.10 1.32
N PHE A 210 17.09 12.73 0.23
CA PHE A 210 16.07 13.75 0.26
C PHE A 210 15.04 13.35 -0.80
N PRO A 211 13.92 12.70 -0.44
CA PRO A 211 12.84 12.45 -1.38
C PRO A 211 12.32 13.82 -1.82
N VAL A 212 12.78 14.25 -2.98
CA VAL A 212 12.19 15.39 -3.68
C VAL A 212 10.87 14.87 -4.21
N ALA A 213 9.77 15.52 -3.84
CA ALA A 213 8.49 15.29 -4.50
C ALA A 213 8.67 15.71 -5.96
N HIS A 214 9.01 14.77 -6.83
CA HIS A 214 8.97 14.95 -8.26
C HIS A 214 7.49 14.94 -8.64
N ALA A 215 6.88 16.12 -8.72
CA ALA A 215 5.83 16.34 -9.72
C ALA A 215 6.55 16.18 -11.06
N GLN A 216 6.54 14.97 -11.61
CA GLN A 216 7.13 14.68 -12.91
C GLN A 216 6.26 15.38 -13.95
N GLU A 217 6.68 16.58 -14.37
CA GLU A 217 5.96 17.41 -15.34
C GLU A 217 6.06 16.88 -16.78
N ASP A 218 6.94 15.90 -17.03
CA ASP A 218 7.04 15.23 -18.33
C ASP A 218 6.42 13.83 -18.23
N LEU A 219 5.09 13.78 -18.36
CA LEU A 219 4.39 12.54 -18.66
C LEU A 219 4.80 12.08 -20.07
N PRO A 220 5.00 10.78 -20.30
CA PRO A 220 5.22 10.26 -21.65
C PRO A 220 4.05 10.68 -22.56
N ASP A 221 4.33 10.92 -23.85
CA ASP A 221 3.27 11.23 -24.82
C ASP A 221 2.19 10.15 -24.77
N GLU A 222 0.92 10.53 -24.93
CA GLU A 222 -0.22 9.60 -24.92
C GLU A 222 -0.03 8.46 -25.94
N SER A 223 0.74 8.65 -27.01
CA SER A 223 1.09 7.61 -27.97
C SER A 223 2.12 6.61 -27.45
N ASP A 224 3.04 7.05 -26.61
CA ASP A 224 4.10 6.21 -26.02
C ASP A 224 3.53 5.40 -24.84
N LEU A 225 2.55 5.94 -24.13
CA LEU A 225 1.76 5.23 -23.10
C LEU A 225 0.91 4.09 -23.66
N LYS A 226 0.57 4.12 -24.96
CA LYS A 226 -0.32 3.16 -25.64
C LYS A 226 0.36 1.85 -26.06
N ARG A 227 1.64 1.64 -25.80
CA ARG A 227 2.34 0.44 -26.30
C ARG A 227 3.42 -0.04 -25.36
N ILE A 228 3.12 -0.08 -24.07
CA ILE A 228 4.10 -0.52 -23.08
C ILE A 228 3.83 -1.97 -22.66
N GLN A 229 4.65 -2.89 -23.17
CA GLN A 229 4.75 -4.25 -22.65
C GLN A 229 5.68 -4.18 -21.43
N ASN A 230 5.12 -4.23 -20.21
CA ASN A 230 5.87 -4.16 -18.95
C ASN A 230 5.72 -5.45 -18.13
N LEU A 231 5.62 -6.60 -18.78
CA LEU A 231 5.65 -7.87 -18.06
C LEU A 231 7.02 -8.05 -17.43
N ILE A 232 7.10 -7.98 -16.10
CA ILE A 232 8.35 -8.11 -15.35
C ILE A 232 8.66 -9.55 -14.94
N GLY A 233 7.69 -10.45 -15.03
CA GLY A 233 7.90 -11.85 -14.73
C GLY A 233 6.63 -12.66 -14.54
N ASP A 234 6.83 -13.96 -14.33
CA ASP A 234 5.79 -14.91 -13.99
C ASP A 234 6.14 -15.63 -12.69
N VAL A 235 5.15 -15.79 -11.82
CA VAL A 235 5.31 -16.44 -10.52
C VAL A 235 4.15 -17.38 -10.23
N VAL A 236 4.47 -18.53 -9.65
CA VAL A 236 3.51 -19.43 -9.03
C VAL A 236 3.81 -19.49 -7.54
N ILE A 237 2.79 -19.22 -6.73
CA ILE A 237 2.88 -19.27 -5.27
C ILE A 237 2.02 -20.45 -4.83
N PHE A 238 2.68 -21.50 -4.33
CA PHE A 238 2.01 -22.62 -3.71
C PHE A 238 1.92 -22.40 -2.20
N ILE A 239 0.76 -22.73 -1.65
CA ILE A 239 0.49 -22.71 -0.23
C ILE A 239 -0.02 -24.08 0.18
N GLN A 240 0.81 -24.79 0.93
CA GLN A 240 0.56 -26.14 1.40
C GLN A 240 1.66 -26.56 2.36
N ASP A 241 1.36 -27.50 3.25
CA ASP A 241 2.27 -27.95 4.31
C ASP A 241 3.55 -28.64 3.81
N THR A 242 3.57 -29.08 2.55
CA THR A 242 4.69 -29.78 1.94
C THR A 242 5.10 -29.15 0.62
N GLU A 243 6.35 -29.33 0.22
CA GLU A 243 6.85 -28.89 -1.09
C GLU A 243 5.97 -29.40 -2.24
N PRO A 244 5.68 -28.55 -3.26
CA PRO A 244 4.94 -28.96 -4.45
C PRO A 244 5.59 -30.14 -5.17
N THR A 245 4.74 -31.08 -5.58
CA THR A 245 5.16 -32.19 -6.44
C THR A 245 5.51 -31.69 -7.84
N ALA A 246 6.33 -32.45 -8.58
CA ALA A 246 6.67 -32.12 -9.96
C ALA A 246 5.42 -31.99 -10.85
N GLU A 247 4.39 -32.80 -10.61
CA GLU A 247 3.12 -32.71 -11.32
C GLU A 247 2.37 -31.40 -11.03
N GLN A 248 2.38 -30.93 -9.77
CA GLN A 248 1.78 -29.64 -9.40
C GLN A 248 2.52 -28.47 -10.05
N ILE A 249 3.86 -28.51 -10.04
CA ILE A 249 4.70 -27.47 -10.66
C ILE A 249 4.44 -27.42 -12.17
N GLU A 250 4.46 -28.56 -12.85
CA GLU A 250 4.23 -28.59 -14.30
C GLU A 250 2.79 -28.19 -14.66
N SER A 251 1.80 -28.60 -13.87
CA SER A 251 0.41 -28.18 -14.08
C SER A 251 0.25 -26.66 -13.94
N ALA A 252 0.94 -26.04 -12.99
CA ALA A 252 0.88 -24.59 -12.82
C ALA A 252 1.53 -23.86 -14.00
N ARG A 253 2.67 -24.35 -14.49
CA ARG A 253 3.36 -23.80 -15.66
C ARG A 253 2.47 -23.74 -16.90
N ILE A 254 1.71 -24.80 -17.17
CA ILE A 254 0.87 -24.91 -18.38
C ILE A 254 -0.33 -23.96 -18.32
N ASN A 255 -0.72 -23.52 -17.13
CA ASN A 255 -1.90 -22.69 -16.93
C ASN A 255 -1.68 -21.19 -17.16
N PHE A 256 -0.44 -20.76 -17.48
CA PHE A 256 -0.18 -19.37 -17.83
C PHE A 256 -0.90 -19.00 -19.13
N ILE A 257 -1.82 -18.04 -19.01
CA ILE A 257 -2.51 -17.47 -20.15
C ILE A 257 -1.51 -16.66 -20.99
N GLU A 258 -1.55 -16.85 -22.31
CA GLU A 258 -0.80 -16.01 -23.24
C GLU A 258 -1.42 -14.61 -23.23
N LEU A 259 -0.60 -13.60 -22.91
CA LEU A 259 -1.07 -12.23 -22.84
C LEU A 259 -1.12 -11.65 -24.25
N GLU A 260 -2.28 -11.14 -24.64
CA GLU A 260 -2.36 -10.30 -25.81
C GLU A 260 -1.55 -9.02 -25.59
N ASN A 261 -1.03 -8.43 -26.66
CA ASN A 261 -0.31 -7.16 -26.60
C ASN A 261 -1.24 -6.10 -26.00
N SER A 262 -1.02 -5.79 -24.73
CA SER A 262 -1.86 -4.87 -24.01
C SER A 262 -1.33 -3.45 -24.14
N VAL A 263 -2.20 -2.57 -24.62
CA VAL A 263 -1.88 -1.17 -24.95
C VAL A 263 -1.57 -0.39 -23.67
N CYS A 264 -2.24 -0.71 -22.56
CA CYS A 264 -2.10 -0.05 -21.26
C CYS A 264 -2.44 -0.98 -20.08
N GLY A 265 -2.18 -2.29 -20.25
CA GLY A 265 -2.64 -3.28 -19.28
C GLY A 265 -4.17 -3.47 -19.27
N GLY A 266 -4.85 -3.44 -20.42
CA GLY A 266 -6.26 -3.82 -20.58
C GLY A 266 -7.00 -3.21 -21.76
#